data_AF-A0ABD1JEB2-F1
#
_entry.id   AF-A0ABD1JEB2-F1
#
_cell.length_a   1.000
_cell.length_b   1.000
_cell.length_c   1.000
_cell.angle_alpha   90.00
_cell.angle_beta   90.00
_cell.angle_gamma   90.00
#
_symmetry.space_group_name_H-M   'P 1'
#
loop_
_entity.id
_entity.type
_entity.pdbx_description
1 polymer ?
#
loop_
_entity_poly.entity_id
_entity_poly.type
_entity_poly.pdbx_seq_one_letter_code
_entity_poly.pdbx_strand_id
1 'polypeptide(L)'
;MAGGFQNTRKSSKLFVSLSLSGQKSFIMPTIKLQSSDGEMFEVDVDIAKQSVTIKTMLEDLGMDDEGDDDPVPLPNVNAAILKKVIQWCTHHKDDPPPPEDDENREKRTDDIPVWDQEFLKVDQGTLFELILAANYLDIKGLLDVTCKTVANMIKGKTPEEIRKTFNIKNDFTEEEEAQVRKENQWCEEK
;
A
#
# COMPACT_ATOMS: atom_id res chain seq x y z
N MET A 1 48.06 70.21 0.57
CA MET A 1 48.69 70.32 -0.77
C MET A 1 48.86 68.90 -1.29
N ALA A 2 47.99 68.46 -2.21
CA ALA A 2 48.31 68.29 -3.65
C ALA A 2 49.52 67.36 -3.85
N GLY A 3 49.47 66.22 -4.53
CA GLY A 3 48.47 65.56 -5.37
C GLY A 3 49.18 64.36 -6.04
N GLY A 4 48.53 63.71 -7.01
CA GLY A 4 49.23 62.88 -8.00
C GLY A 4 48.79 61.42 -8.10
N PHE A 5 47.90 61.17 -9.06
CA PHE A 5 47.70 59.87 -9.72
C PHE A 5 49.03 59.31 -10.24
N GLN A 6 49.23 57.98 -10.17
CA GLN A 6 49.60 57.19 -11.34
C GLN A 6 49.36 55.68 -11.13
N ASN A 7 48.69 55.13 -12.14
CA ASN A 7 48.28 53.75 -12.34
C ASN A 7 49.37 53.02 -13.10
N THR A 8 49.89 51.88 -12.61
CA THR A 8 50.46 50.83 -13.48
C THR A 8 50.35 49.42 -12.89
N ARG A 9 49.47 48.64 -13.52
CA ARG A 9 49.63 47.22 -13.94
C ARG A 9 49.77 46.11 -12.88
N LYS A 10 48.70 45.30 -12.90
CA LYS A 10 48.67 43.82 -13.06
C LYS A 10 49.30 42.98 -11.94
N SER A 11 48.44 42.35 -11.13
CA SER A 11 48.59 40.91 -10.90
C SER A 11 47.25 40.25 -10.55
N SER A 12 46.84 39.35 -11.44
CA SER A 12 46.08 38.12 -11.20
C SER A 12 44.94 38.11 -10.17
N LYS A 13 43.72 38.29 -10.73
CA LYS A 13 42.52 37.46 -10.52
C LYS A 13 42.70 36.30 -9.53
N LEU A 14 42.01 36.37 -8.39
CA LEU A 14 41.47 35.19 -7.73
C LEU A 14 39.94 35.28 -7.81
N PHE A 15 39.41 34.99 -8.99
CA PHE A 15 37.99 34.65 -9.13
C PHE A 15 37.85 33.23 -8.59
N VAL A 16 37.22 33.09 -7.43
CA VAL A 16 36.70 31.81 -6.98
C VAL A 16 35.56 31.45 -7.94
N SER A 17 35.86 30.67 -8.97
CA SER A 17 34.85 30.01 -9.78
C SER A 17 34.30 28.86 -8.95
N LEU A 18 33.22 29.12 -8.19
CA LEU A 18 32.39 28.05 -7.66
C LEU A 18 31.67 27.42 -8.86
N SER A 19 32.25 26.34 -9.38
CA SER A 19 31.57 25.46 -10.32
C SER A 19 30.39 24.83 -9.58
N LEU A 20 29.18 25.30 -9.84
CA LEU A 20 27.95 24.55 -9.55
C LEU A 20 27.92 23.34 -10.49
N SER A 21 28.65 22.30 -10.13
CA SER A 21 28.48 20.98 -10.72
C SER A 21 27.16 20.42 -10.22
N GLY A 22 26.16 20.45 -11.10
CA GLY A 22 24.98 19.59 -11.12
C GLY A 22 24.35 19.27 -9.77
N GLN A 23 23.30 20.03 -9.41
CA GLN A 23 22.16 19.36 -8.78
C GLN A 23 21.66 18.34 -9.81
N LYS A 24 22.05 17.06 -9.66
CA LYS A 24 21.21 15.98 -10.18
C LYS A 24 19.85 16.23 -9.55
N SER A 25 18.87 16.65 -10.34
CA SER A 25 17.48 16.45 -9.97
C SER A 25 17.35 14.96 -9.66
N PHE A 26 17.10 14.61 -8.41
CA PHE A 26 16.54 13.31 -8.07
C PHE A 26 15.12 13.33 -8.64
N ILE A 27 15.00 13.06 -9.94
CA ILE A 27 13.72 12.70 -10.53
C ILE A 27 13.52 11.28 -10.03
N MET A 28 12.62 11.11 -9.06
CA MET A 28 12.23 9.75 -8.71
C MET A 28 11.41 9.22 -9.90
N PRO A 29 11.78 8.06 -10.46
CA PRO A 29 11.10 7.53 -11.62
C PRO A 29 9.62 7.29 -11.28
N THR A 30 8.73 7.74 -12.15
CA THR A 30 7.28 7.57 -12.01
C THR A 30 6.74 6.62 -13.07
N ILE A 31 5.66 5.93 -12.72
CA ILE A 31 4.88 5.08 -13.61
C ILE A 31 3.43 5.57 -13.64
N LYS A 32 2.77 5.41 -14.79
CA LYS A 32 1.33 5.66 -14.93
C LYS A 32 0.55 4.37 -14.73
N LEU A 33 -0.38 4.36 -13.79
CA LEU A 33 -1.35 3.28 -13.58
C LEU A 33 -2.73 3.74 -14.06
N GLN A 34 -3.44 2.90 -14.80
CA GLN A 34 -4.81 3.18 -15.22
C GLN A 34 -5.79 2.29 -14.45
N SER A 35 -6.73 2.90 -13.75
CA SER A 35 -7.81 2.17 -13.06
C SER A 35 -8.86 1.60 -14.05
N SER A 36 -9.72 0.71 -13.57
CA SER A 36 -10.77 0.07 -14.37
C SER A 36 -11.82 1.03 -14.94
N ASP A 37 -12.02 2.18 -14.29
CA ASP A 37 -12.87 3.29 -14.70
C ASP A 37 -12.11 4.35 -15.52
N GLY A 38 -10.84 4.09 -15.85
CA GLY A 38 -10.05 4.86 -16.81
C GLY A 38 -9.28 6.05 -16.23
N GLU A 39 -9.30 6.25 -14.91
CA GLU A 39 -8.50 7.30 -14.25
C GLU A 39 -7.01 6.92 -14.23
N MET A 40 -6.16 7.93 -14.41
CA MET A 40 -4.71 7.76 -14.48
C MET A 40 -4.05 8.24 -13.19
N PHE A 41 -3.14 7.44 -12.66
CA PHE A 41 -2.38 7.73 -11.45
C PHE A 41 -0.90 7.72 -11.79
N GLU A 42 -0.22 8.84 -11.56
CA GLU A 42 1.24 8.90 -11.62
C GLU A 42 1.80 8.56 -10.23
N VAL A 43 2.56 7.47 -10.15
CA VAL A 43 3.03 6.89 -8.89
C VAL A 43 4.53 6.68 -8.98
N ASP A 44 5.23 6.92 -7.89
CA ASP A 44 6.65 6.59 -7.77
C ASP A 44 6.87 5.07 -7.97
N VAL A 45 7.91 4.71 -8.71
CA VAL A 45 8.20 3.31 -9.07
C VAL A 45 8.49 2.46 -7.82
N ASP A 46 9.13 2.98 -6.78
CA ASP A 46 9.40 2.23 -5.55
C ASP A 46 8.11 1.98 -4.75
N ILE A 47 7.18 2.94 -4.77
CA ILE A 47 5.83 2.75 -4.22
C ILE A 47 5.07 1.69 -5.01
N ALA A 48 5.12 1.75 -6.34
CA ALA A 48 4.43 0.81 -7.23
C ALA A 48 5.00 -0.63 -7.09
N LYS A 49 6.31 -0.76 -6.86
CA LYS A 49 7.01 -2.05 -6.68
C LYS A 49 6.65 -2.81 -5.40
N GLN A 50 5.88 -2.21 -4.48
CA GLN A 50 5.27 -2.96 -3.38
C GLN A 50 4.21 -3.96 -3.86
N SER A 51 3.60 -3.70 -5.02
CA SER A 51 2.82 -4.71 -5.74
C SER A 51 3.80 -5.65 -6.45
N VAL A 52 3.78 -6.94 -6.08
CA VAL A 52 4.57 -7.95 -6.77
C VAL A 52 4.12 -8.06 -8.23
N THR A 53 2.81 -7.95 -8.49
CA THR A 53 2.27 -7.95 -9.86
C THR A 53 2.85 -6.82 -10.71
N ILE A 54 2.83 -5.57 -10.23
CA ILE A 54 3.35 -4.42 -10.97
C ILE A 54 4.87 -4.53 -11.11
N LYS A 55 5.57 -4.96 -10.05
CA LYS A 55 7.03 -5.19 -10.09
C LYS A 55 7.41 -6.17 -11.21
N THR A 56 6.76 -7.33 -11.27
CA THR A 56 7.04 -8.33 -12.32
C THR A 56 6.72 -7.78 -13.72
N MET A 57 5.61 -7.04 -13.89
CA MET A 57 5.30 -6.40 -15.17
C MET A 57 6.37 -5.40 -15.61
N LEU A 58 6.89 -4.59 -14.69
CA LEU A 58 7.95 -3.63 -14.98
C LEU A 58 9.26 -4.32 -15.39
N GLU A 59 9.65 -5.36 -14.65
CA GLU A 59 10.87 -6.14 -14.89
C GLU A 59 10.81 -6.91 -16.22
N ASP A 60 9.64 -7.48 -16.57
CA ASP A 60 9.46 -8.25 -17.81
C ASP A 60 9.40 -7.37 -19.07
N LEU A 61 8.87 -6.15 -18.94
CA LEU A 61 8.70 -5.22 -20.07
C LEU A 61 9.89 -4.27 -20.26
N GLY A 62 10.85 -4.24 -19.33
CA GLY A 62 11.99 -3.32 -19.40
C GLY A 62 11.60 -1.85 -19.26
N MET A 63 10.49 -1.58 -18.56
CA MET A 63 9.92 -0.24 -18.35
C MET A 63 10.61 0.52 -17.20
N ASP A 64 11.77 0.06 -16.76
CA ASP A 64 12.57 0.56 -15.66
C ASP A 64 13.53 1.70 -16.06
N ASP A 65 13.59 2.07 -17.34
CA ASP A 65 14.37 3.20 -17.85
C ASP A 65 13.50 4.16 -18.67
N GLU A 66 13.74 5.47 -18.54
CA GLU A 66 12.95 6.58 -19.12
C GLU A 66 12.58 6.33 -20.59
N GLY A 67 11.34 5.92 -20.90
CA GLY A 67 11.01 5.59 -22.30
C GLY A 67 9.56 5.32 -22.67
N ASP A 68 8.79 4.59 -21.87
CA ASP A 68 7.41 4.24 -22.22
C ASP A 68 6.39 5.01 -21.37
N ASP A 69 5.70 5.93 -22.03
CA ASP A 69 4.61 6.75 -21.49
C ASP A 69 3.29 5.96 -21.34
N ASP A 70 3.32 4.67 -21.70
CA ASP A 70 2.15 3.79 -21.73
C ASP A 70 1.73 3.37 -20.31
N PRO A 71 0.47 3.58 -19.94
CA PRO A 71 -0.01 3.28 -18.61
C PRO A 71 -0.18 1.77 -18.40
N VAL A 72 0.15 1.29 -17.19
CA VAL A 72 -0.16 -0.08 -16.75
C VAL A 72 -1.65 -0.19 -16.45
N PRO A 73 -2.43 -0.99 -17.20
CA PRO A 73 -3.86 -1.11 -16.98
C PRO A 73 -4.18 -2.06 -15.80
N LEU A 74 -5.03 -1.60 -14.88
CA LEU A 74 -5.50 -2.34 -13.72
C LEU A 74 -7.03 -2.54 -13.82
N PRO A 75 -7.51 -3.44 -14.70
CA PRO A 75 -8.93 -3.57 -15.03
C PRO A 75 -9.81 -4.07 -13.87
N ASN A 76 -9.20 -4.59 -12.80
CA ASN A 76 -9.92 -5.12 -11.64
C ASN A 76 -9.94 -4.17 -10.44
N VAL A 77 -9.42 -2.93 -10.57
CA VAL A 77 -9.35 -1.96 -9.47
C VAL A 77 -9.85 -0.60 -9.96
N ASN A 78 -10.93 -0.10 -9.35
CA ASN A 78 -11.46 1.24 -9.65
C ASN A 78 -10.57 2.35 -9.05
N ALA A 79 -10.76 3.59 -9.48
CA ALA A 79 -9.96 4.72 -9.05
C ALA A 79 -9.99 4.96 -7.53
N ALA A 80 -11.16 4.82 -6.90
CA ALA A 80 -11.34 5.08 -5.48
C ALA A 80 -10.53 4.11 -4.60
N ILE A 81 -10.51 2.83 -4.98
CA ILE A 81 -9.75 1.79 -4.30
C ILE A 81 -8.27 1.91 -4.63
N LEU A 82 -7.92 2.13 -5.90
CA LEU A 82 -6.53 2.30 -6.31
C LEU A 82 -5.86 3.47 -5.57
N LYS A 83 -6.56 4.59 -5.38
CA LYS A 83 -6.09 5.72 -4.58
C LYS A 83 -5.76 5.33 -3.14
N LYS A 84 -6.60 4.50 -2.50
CA LYS A 84 -6.36 4.00 -1.15
C LYS A 84 -5.19 3.02 -1.10
N VAL A 85 -5.07 2.12 -2.09
CA VAL A 85 -3.93 1.22 -2.22
C VAL A 85 -2.63 2.01 -2.33
N ILE A 86 -2.57 3.01 -3.21
CA ILE A 86 -1.40 3.88 -3.37
C ILE A 86 -1.08 4.61 -2.07
N GLN A 87 -2.09 5.13 -1.36
CA GLN A 87 -1.90 5.77 -0.06
C GLN A 87 -1.26 4.82 0.96
N TRP A 88 -1.73 3.57 1.02
CA TRP A 88 -1.20 2.55 1.91
C TRP A 88 0.26 2.23 1.58
N CYS A 89 0.57 1.96 0.31
CA CYS A 89 1.93 1.69 -0.14
C CYS A 89 2.85 2.89 0.15
N THR A 90 2.38 4.12 -0.09
CA THR A 90 3.18 5.33 0.19
C THR A 90 3.58 5.42 1.66
N HIS A 91 2.69 5.04 2.58
CA HIS A 91 2.99 5.03 4.02
C HIS A 91 4.01 3.95 4.40
N HIS A 92 3.88 2.75 3.82
CA HIS A 92 4.65 1.56 4.20
C HIS A 92 5.92 1.34 3.34
N LYS A 93 6.28 2.28 2.46
CA LYS A 93 7.42 2.11 1.54
C LYS A 93 8.77 1.95 2.23
N ASP A 94 8.90 2.48 3.46
CA ASP A 94 10.13 2.45 4.24
C ASP A 94 10.07 1.41 5.38
N ASP A 95 9.00 0.62 5.44
CA ASP A 95 8.85 -0.41 6.46
C ASP A 95 9.82 -1.57 6.22
N PRO A 96 10.34 -2.18 7.30
CA PRO A 96 11.18 -3.34 7.16
C PRO A 96 10.39 -4.46 6.47
N PRO A 97 11.01 -5.20 5.53
CA PRO A 97 10.35 -6.31 4.88
C PRO A 97 9.84 -7.30 5.94
N PRO A 98 8.62 -7.83 5.77
CA PRO A 98 8.09 -8.80 6.71
C PRO A 98 9.05 -10.01 6.78
N PRO A 99 9.36 -10.52 7.99
CA PRO A 99 10.18 -11.72 8.12
C PRO A 99 9.55 -12.87 7.33
N GLU A 100 10.36 -13.61 6.57
CA GLU A 100 9.86 -14.61 5.61
C GLU A 100 9.13 -15.78 6.26
N ASP A 101 9.35 -16.07 7.54
CA ASP A 101 8.77 -17.23 8.23
C ASP A 101 8.55 -16.96 9.73
N ASP A 102 7.47 -16.28 10.09
CA ASP A 102 6.93 -16.35 11.45
C ASP A 102 5.48 -16.82 11.39
N GLU A 103 5.29 -18.14 11.26
CA GLU A 103 3.98 -18.83 11.25
C GLU A 103 3.10 -18.44 12.46
N ASN A 104 3.69 -17.89 13.53
CA ASN A 104 2.97 -17.46 14.71
C ASN A 104 2.37 -16.05 14.56
N ARG A 105 2.92 -15.22 13.66
CA ARG A 105 2.46 -13.86 13.40
C ARG A 105 1.14 -13.82 12.64
N GLU A 106 0.92 -14.77 11.72
CA GLU A 106 -0.35 -14.94 11.00
C GLU A 106 -1.53 -15.28 11.95
N LYS A 107 -1.23 -15.86 13.12
CA LYS A 107 -2.25 -16.25 14.11
C LYS A 107 -2.68 -15.12 15.04
N ARG A 108 -1.91 -14.03 15.09
CA ARG A 108 -2.19 -12.87 15.94
C ARG A 108 -2.97 -11.85 15.14
N THR A 109 -4.14 -11.48 15.63
CA THR A 109 -4.96 -10.41 15.03
C THR A 109 -4.82 -9.10 15.78
N ASP A 110 -4.10 -9.08 16.90
CA ASP A 110 -3.91 -7.93 17.80
C ASP A 110 -2.73 -7.03 17.42
N ASP A 111 -1.93 -7.39 16.42
CA ASP A 111 -0.71 -6.70 16.02
C ASP A 111 -0.88 -5.74 14.82
N ILE A 112 -2.08 -5.18 14.63
CA ILE A 112 -2.33 -4.19 13.57
C ILE A 112 -1.80 -2.81 14.00
N PRO A 113 -0.89 -2.18 13.23
CA PRO A 113 -0.41 -0.81 13.52
C PRO A 113 -1.55 0.20 13.67
N VAL A 114 -1.37 1.19 14.55
CA VAL A 114 -2.41 2.21 14.82
C VAL A 114 -2.80 2.98 13.55
N TRP A 115 -1.83 3.24 12.67
CA TRP A 115 -2.11 3.90 11.39
C TRP A 115 -3.02 3.06 10.50
N ASP A 116 -2.76 1.75 10.40
CA ASP A 116 -3.60 0.82 9.64
C ASP A 116 -5.01 0.70 10.21
N GLN A 117 -5.15 0.71 11.54
CA GLN A 117 -6.47 0.69 12.18
C GLN A 117 -7.32 1.90 11.77
N GLU A 118 -6.73 3.09 11.70
CA GLU A 118 -7.44 4.30 11.25
C GLU A 118 -7.63 4.30 9.73
N PHE A 119 -6.65 3.83 8.96
CA PHE A 119 -6.76 3.71 7.51
C PHE A 119 -7.89 2.76 7.07
N LEU A 120 -8.05 1.64 7.79
CA LEU A 120 -9.07 0.61 7.54
C LEU A 120 -10.42 0.89 8.21
N LYS A 121 -10.58 2.07 8.83
CA LYS A 121 -11.86 2.54 9.37
C LYS A 121 -12.77 3.04 8.25
N VAL A 122 -13.13 2.13 7.36
CA VAL A 122 -14.00 2.34 6.19
C VAL A 122 -15.25 1.48 6.30
N ASP A 123 -16.20 1.66 5.38
CA ASP A 123 -17.35 0.76 5.28
C ASP A 123 -16.92 -0.64 4.78
N GLN A 124 -17.76 -1.65 5.02
CA GLN A 124 -17.45 -3.03 4.67
C GLN A 124 -17.23 -3.24 3.16
N GLY A 125 -17.96 -2.51 2.31
CA GLY A 125 -17.80 -2.61 0.85
C GLY A 125 -16.40 -2.19 0.43
N THR A 126 -15.97 -1.01 0.91
CA THR A 126 -14.60 -0.52 0.69
C THR A 126 -13.56 -1.49 1.25
N LEU A 127 -13.78 -2.06 2.45
CA LEU A 127 -12.85 -3.02 3.05
C LEU A 127 -12.71 -4.29 2.20
N PHE A 128 -13.81 -4.84 1.69
CA PHE A 128 -13.78 -6.01 0.82
C PHE A 128 -13.13 -5.71 -0.53
N GLU A 129 -13.40 -4.54 -1.12
CA GLU A 129 -12.71 -4.12 -2.34
C GLU A 129 -11.20 -3.94 -2.13
N LEU A 130 -10.77 -3.44 -0.96
CA LEU A 130 -9.35 -3.38 -0.60
C LEU A 130 -8.73 -4.77 -0.48
N ILE A 131 -9.42 -5.75 0.10
CA ILE A 131 -8.95 -7.16 0.16
C ILE A 131 -8.77 -7.72 -1.25
N LEU A 132 -9.76 -7.54 -2.12
CA LEU A 132 -9.71 -8.01 -3.49
C LEU A 132 -8.59 -7.35 -4.30
N ALA A 133 -8.42 -6.03 -4.15
CA ALA A 133 -7.36 -5.28 -4.81
C ALA A 133 -5.96 -5.69 -4.30
N ALA A 134 -5.79 -5.86 -2.98
CA ALA A 134 -4.53 -6.29 -2.39
C ALA A 134 -4.13 -7.70 -2.86
N ASN A 135 -5.10 -8.62 -2.96
CA ASN A 135 -4.85 -9.95 -3.51
C ASN A 135 -4.53 -9.90 -5.01
N TYR A 136 -5.26 -9.10 -5.79
CA TYR A 136 -5.03 -8.96 -7.23
C TYR A 136 -3.66 -8.36 -7.56
N LEU A 137 -3.23 -7.36 -6.78
CA LEU A 137 -1.94 -6.69 -6.93
C LEU A 137 -0.80 -7.39 -6.18
N ASP A 138 -1.10 -8.48 -5.47
CA ASP A 138 -0.17 -9.22 -4.61
C ASP A 138 0.63 -8.28 -3.67
N ILE A 139 -0.11 -7.54 -2.85
CA ILE A 139 0.42 -6.67 -1.79
C ILE A 139 0.17 -7.36 -0.44
N LYS A 140 1.08 -8.26 -0.07
CA LYS A 140 0.94 -9.12 1.13
C LYS A 140 0.65 -8.35 2.41
N GLY A 141 1.32 -7.22 2.64
CA GLY A 141 1.14 -6.41 3.84
C GLY A 141 -0.29 -5.86 3.97
N LEU A 142 -0.83 -5.28 2.88
CA LEU A 142 -2.20 -4.77 2.83
C LEU A 142 -3.23 -5.91 2.99
N LEU A 143 -2.97 -7.06 2.36
CA LEU A 143 -3.84 -8.23 2.49
C LEU A 143 -3.86 -8.76 3.94
N ASP A 144 -2.72 -8.80 4.62
CA ASP A 144 -2.63 -9.24 6.02
C ASP A 144 -3.44 -8.32 6.95
N VAL A 145 -3.21 -7.00 6.90
CA VAL A 145 -3.89 -6.06 7.81
C VAL A 145 -5.39 -5.99 7.55
N THR A 146 -5.84 -6.12 6.30
CA THR A 146 -7.27 -6.17 5.97
C THR A 146 -7.92 -7.47 6.45
N CYS A 147 -7.28 -8.63 6.25
CA CYS A 147 -7.73 -9.92 6.77
C CYS A 147 -7.78 -9.94 8.30
N LYS A 148 -6.76 -9.42 8.99
CA LYS A 148 -6.74 -9.28 10.45
C LYS A 148 -7.87 -8.38 10.95
N THR A 149 -8.17 -7.31 10.23
CA THR A 149 -9.30 -6.42 10.55
C THR A 149 -10.64 -7.16 10.49
N VAL A 150 -10.88 -7.92 9.41
CA VAL A 150 -12.09 -8.77 9.30
C VAL A 150 -12.14 -9.83 10.40
N ALA A 151 -11.01 -10.47 10.71
CA ALA A 151 -10.93 -11.47 11.78
C ALA A 151 -11.29 -10.86 13.15
N ASN A 152 -10.83 -9.63 13.44
CA ASN A 152 -11.19 -8.91 14.66
C ASN A 152 -12.68 -8.53 14.71
N MET A 153 -13.34 -8.34 13.56
CA MET A 153 -14.80 -8.13 13.52
C MET A 153 -15.61 -9.39 13.84
N ILE A 154 -14.99 -10.57 13.76
CA ILE A 154 -15.60 -11.88 14.05
C ILE A 154 -15.26 -12.33 15.47
N LYS A 155 -14.04 -12.03 15.94
CA LYS A 155 -13.52 -12.47 17.23
C LYS A 155 -14.45 -12.08 18.39
N GLY A 156 -14.85 -13.07 19.19
CA GLY A 156 -15.67 -12.86 20.38
C GLY A 156 -17.15 -12.58 20.12
N LYS A 157 -17.62 -12.64 18.87
CA LYS A 157 -19.04 -12.50 18.53
C LYS A 157 -19.73 -13.86 18.42
N THR A 158 -21.03 -13.89 18.69
CA THR A 158 -21.85 -15.09 18.46
C THR A 158 -22.12 -15.31 16.96
N PRO A 159 -22.47 -16.53 16.53
CA PRO A 159 -22.86 -16.79 15.15
C PRO A 159 -23.97 -15.86 14.64
N GLU A 160 -24.94 -15.51 15.49
CA GLU A 160 -26.04 -14.60 15.15
C GLU A 160 -25.55 -13.15 14.96
N GLU A 161 -24.61 -12.69 15.79
CA GLU A 161 -24.01 -11.37 15.66
C GLU A 161 -23.14 -11.26 14.41
N ILE A 162 -22.38 -12.31 14.08
CA ILE A 162 -21.59 -12.40 12.84
C ILE A 162 -22.53 -12.34 11.64
N ARG A 163 -23.59 -13.16 11.63
CA ARG A 163 -24.60 -13.15 10.56
C ARG A 163 -25.22 -11.78 10.35
N LYS A 164 -25.58 -11.08 11.44
CA LYS A 164 -26.08 -9.70 11.36
C LYS A 164 -25.02 -8.73 10.83
N THR A 165 -23.79 -8.83 11.32
CA THR A 165 -22.68 -7.93 10.94
C THR A 165 -22.40 -8.01 9.45
N PHE A 166 -22.36 -9.22 8.88
CA PHE A 166 -22.05 -9.47 7.48
C PHE A 166 -23.28 -9.66 6.60
N ASN A 167 -24.48 -9.40 7.13
CA ASN A 167 -25.76 -9.56 6.44
C ASN A 167 -25.93 -10.96 5.79
N ILE A 168 -25.52 -12.01 6.50
CA ILE A 168 -25.58 -13.41 6.07
C ILE A 168 -26.91 -14.01 6.53
N LYS A 169 -27.63 -14.63 5.60
CA LYS A 169 -28.87 -15.36 5.90
C LYS A 169 -28.52 -16.69 6.58
N ASN A 170 -29.24 -17.04 7.66
CA ASN A 170 -29.18 -18.40 8.22
C ASN A 170 -29.85 -19.37 7.24
N ASP A 171 -29.08 -20.32 6.73
CA ASP A 171 -29.50 -21.39 5.83
C ASP A 171 -29.64 -22.75 6.52
N PHE A 172 -29.34 -22.84 7.82
CA PHE A 172 -29.59 -24.03 8.62
C PHE A 172 -31.05 -24.14 9.05
N THR A 173 -31.55 -25.38 9.09
CA THR A 173 -32.77 -25.73 9.81
C THR A 173 -32.54 -25.73 11.33
N GLU A 174 -33.62 -25.65 12.12
CA GLU A 174 -33.52 -25.69 13.59
C GLU A 174 -32.82 -26.97 14.11
N GLU A 175 -33.04 -28.10 13.44
CA GLU A 175 -32.44 -29.39 13.79
C GLU A 175 -30.94 -29.41 13.50
N GLU A 176 -30.51 -28.90 12.34
CA GLU A 176 -29.10 -28.80 11.98
C GLU A 176 -28.35 -27.80 12.88
N GLU A 177 -28.97 -26.66 13.20
CA GLU A 177 -28.37 -25.67 14.09
C GLU A 177 -28.20 -26.24 15.51
N ALA A 178 -29.19 -26.97 16.01
CA ALA A 178 -29.10 -27.66 17.30
C ALA A 178 -28.00 -28.73 17.31
N GLN A 179 -27.85 -29.47 16.21
CA GLN A 179 -26.79 -30.47 16.06
C GLN A 179 -25.40 -29.81 16.03
N VAL A 180 -25.20 -28.79 15.19
CA VAL A 180 -23.93 -28.05 15.10
C VAL A 180 -23.57 -27.40 16.44
N ARG A 181 -24.56 -26.85 17.17
CA ARG A 181 -24.35 -26.28 18.51
C ARG A 181 -23.93 -27.35 19.51
N LYS A 182 -24.60 -28.51 19.51
CA LYS A 182 -24.25 -29.65 20.37
C LYS A 182 -22.84 -30.19 20.08
N GLU A 183 -22.48 -30.32 18.81
CA GLU A 183 -21.15 -30.80 18.40
C GLU A 183 -20.03 -29.80 18.76
N ASN A 184 -20.35 -28.51 18.81
CA ASN A 184 -19.39 -27.44 19.13
C ASN A 184 -19.50 -26.91 20.56
N GLN A 185 -20.21 -27.59 21.47
CA GLN A 185 -20.34 -27.19 22.88
C GLN A 185 -18.98 -27.01 23.58
N TRP A 186 -17.95 -27.76 23.16
CA TRP A 186 -16.58 -27.64 23.66
C TRP A 186 -15.96 -26.25 23.44
N CYS A 187 -16.47 -25.44 22.51
CA CYS A 187 -16.05 -24.05 22.31
C CYS A 187 -16.63 -23.07 23.34
N GLU A 188 -17.75 -23.41 23.98
CA GLU A 188 -18.47 -22.55 24.93
C GLU A 188 -18.03 -22.79 26.39
N GLU A 189 -17.38 -23.92 26.70
CA GLU A 189 -16.96 -24.31 28.06
C GLU A 189 -15.62 -23.70 28.54
N LYS A 190 -15.26 -22.47 28.13
CA LYS A 190 -14.02 -21.81 28.57
C LYS A 190 -14.18 -20.90 29.79
#